data_AF-A0A7Y6XNS2-F1
#
_entry.id   AF-A0A7Y6XNS2-F1
#
_cell.length_a   1.000
_cell.length_b   1.000
_cell.length_c   1.000
_cell.angle_alpha   90.00
_cell.angle_beta   90.00
_cell.angle_gamma   90.00
#
_symmetry.space_group_name_H-M   'P 1'
#
loop_
_entity.id
_entity.type
_entity.pdbx_description
1 polymer ?
#
loop_
_entity_poly.entity_id
_entity_poly.type
_entity_poly.pdbx_seq_one_letter_code
_entity_poly.pdbx_strand_id
1 'polypeptide(L)'
;MNSFLDDFKLAFKTGNVLNQIIIVNAVLFLAVAIVGVFFTFGGQRDSFEVFTSYLMLPSSVDTLLTQPWTIITYFFFHKGFMHILFNMLYMYWFGRIISEYLGQNKLLGLYVWGGIGGGILYLLAYNFLPYFEHQVGGSYLLGASGGVVAIV
;
A
#
# COMPACT_ATOMS: atom_id res chain seq x y z
N MET A 1 22.98 22.30 -2.72
CA MET A 1 21.64 21.76 -2.43
C MET A 1 21.27 20.90 -3.62
N ASN A 2 21.15 19.58 -3.45
CA ASN A 2 20.67 18.73 -4.52
C ASN A 2 19.20 19.09 -4.79
N SER A 3 18.81 19.12 -6.06
CA SER A 3 17.40 19.30 -6.42
C SER A 3 16.60 18.08 -5.97
N PHE A 4 15.32 18.26 -5.64
CA PHE A 4 14.38 17.14 -5.45
C PHE A 4 14.43 16.13 -6.62
N LEU A 5 14.67 16.64 -7.83
CA LEU A 5 14.84 15.81 -9.03
C LEU A 5 16.12 14.98 -9.00
N ASP A 6 17.18 15.49 -8.37
CA ASP A 6 18.44 14.77 -8.22
C ASP A 6 18.30 13.65 -7.19
N ASP A 7 17.61 13.90 -6.08
CA ASP A 7 17.32 12.87 -5.06
C ASP A 7 16.41 11.76 -5.61
N PHE A 8 15.40 12.12 -6.41
CA PHE A 8 14.58 11.15 -7.12
C PHE A 8 15.42 10.31 -8.09
N LYS A 9 16.22 10.94 -8.96
CA LYS A 9 17.10 10.23 -9.89
C LYS A 9 18.13 9.36 -9.15
N LEU A 10 18.65 9.84 -8.03
CA LEU A 10 19.61 9.14 -7.20
C LEU A 10 18.99 7.89 -6.57
N ALA A 11 17.76 7.95 -6.07
CA ALA A 11 17.07 6.78 -5.51
C ALA A 11 16.94 5.63 -6.52
N PHE A 12 16.65 5.95 -7.79
CA PHE A 12 16.56 4.94 -8.85
C PHE A 12 17.92 4.52 -9.43
N LYS A 13 18.95 5.38 -9.39
CA LYS A 13 20.31 5.04 -9.84
C LYS A 13 21.13 4.25 -8.82
N THR A 14 20.91 4.46 -7.52
CA THR A 14 21.69 3.84 -6.44
C THR A 14 21.17 2.49 -5.99
N GLY A 15 19.98 2.07 -6.44
CA GLY A 15 19.35 0.84 -5.97
C GLY A 15 18.87 0.92 -4.51
N ASN A 16 18.63 2.12 -3.99
CA ASN A 16 18.12 2.31 -2.63
C ASN A 16 16.62 1.97 -2.60
N VAL A 17 16.33 0.68 -2.36
CA VAL A 17 14.99 0.11 -2.26
C VAL A 17 14.14 0.84 -1.24
N LEU A 18 14.71 1.24 -0.10
CA LEU A 18 13.98 1.98 0.93
C LEU A 18 13.37 3.27 0.36
N ASN A 19 14.21 4.09 -0.28
CA ASN A 19 13.75 5.34 -0.88
C ASN A 19 12.76 5.08 -2.01
N GLN A 20 12.95 4.02 -2.80
CA GLN A 20 12.03 3.65 -3.87
C GLN A 20 10.64 3.30 -3.34
N ILE A 21 10.54 2.48 -2.28
CA ILE A 21 9.27 2.13 -1.65
C ILE A 21 8.55 3.39 -1.16
N ILE A 22 9.26 4.30 -0.49
CA ILE A 22 8.70 5.56 0.03
C ILE A 22 8.20 6.44 -1.12
N ILE A 23 9.03 6.64 -2.14
CA ILE A 23 8.70 7.49 -3.30
C ILE A 23 7.50 6.91 -4.06
N VAL A 24 7.47 5.61 -4.32
CA VAL A 24 6.36 4.96 -5.04
C VAL A 24 5.04 5.14 -4.29
N ASN A 25 5.02 4.88 -2.98
CA ASN A 25 3.83 5.08 -2.16
C ASN A 25 3.37 6.56 -2.15
N ALA A 26 4.31 7.50 -2.00
CA ALA A 26 4.00 8.93 -2.00
C ALA A 26 3.45 9.41 -3.34
N VAL A 27 4.05 8.97 -4.45
CA VAL A 27 3.60 9.31 -5.81
C VAL A 27 2.21 8.73 -6.08
N LEU A 28 1.96 7.46 -5.72
CA LEU A 28 0.65 6.83 -5.91
C LEU A 28 -0.43 7.50 -5.07
N PHE A 29 -0.14 7.85 -3.82
CA PHE A 29 -1.06 8.61 -2.97
C PHE A 29 -1.39 9.97 -3.59
N LEU A 30 -0.38 10.71 -4.06
CA LEU A 30 -0.60 12.01 -4.68
C LEU A 30 -1.41 11.89 -5.99
N ALA A 31 -1.09 10.90 -6.83
CA ALA A 31 -1.81 10.65 -8.08
C ALA A 31 -3.29 10.34 -7.81
N VAL A 32 -3.58 9.43 -6.88
CA VAL A 32 -4.96 9.10 -6.47
C VAL A 32 -5.66 10.31 -5.87
N ALA A 33 -4.98 11.10 -5.03
CA ALA A 33 -5.56 12.29 -4.42
C ALA A 33 -5.94 13.35 -5.48
N ILE A 34 -5.06 13.59 -6.47
CA ILE A 34 -5.33 14.50 -7.59
C ILE A 34 -6.54 14.01 -8.39
N VAL A 35 -6.60 12.73 -8.73
CA VAL A 35 -7.77 12.14 -9.40
C VAL A 35 -9.04 12.34 -8.55
N GLY A 36 -8.97 12.05 -7.25
CA GLY A 36 -10.10 12.24 -6.33
C GLY A 36 -10.62 13.68 -6.26
N VAL A 37 -9.73 14.67 -6.39
CA VAL A 37 -10.10 16.09 -6.48
C VAL A 37 -10.95 16.34 -7.73
N PHE A 38 -10.51 15.88 -8.91
CA PHE A 38 -11.26 16.06 -10.15
C PHE A 38 -12.64 15.38 -10.12
N PHE A 39 -12.72 14.14 -9.62
CA PHE A 39 -13.99 13.44 -9.47
C PHE A 39 -14.93 14.13 -8.47
N THR A 40 -14.38 14.70 -7.40
CA THR A 40 -15.17 15.45 -6.41
C THR A 40 -15.76 16.72 -7.00
N PHE A 41 -14.97 17.52 -7.70
CA PHE A 41 -15.47 18.74 -8.36
C PHE A 41 -16.43 18.44 -9.52
N GLY A 42 -16.26 17.29 -10.19
CA GLY A 42 -17.17 16.82 -11.22
C GLY A 42 -18.46 16.15 -10.72
N GLY A 43 -18.68 16.06 -9.39
CA GLY A 43 -19.86 15.42 -8.80
C GLY A 43 -19.90 13.89 -8.95
N GLN A 44 -18.79 13.24 -9.28
CA GLN A 44 -18.69 11.80 -9.59
C GLN A 44 -18.05 11.00 -8.45
N ARG A 45 -18.40 11.30 -7.19
CA ARG A 45 -17.80 10.62 -6.02
C ARG A 45 -18.00 9.11 -6.05
N ASP A 46 -19.17 8.63 -6.46
CA ASP A 46 -19.45 7.19 -6.54
C ASP A 46 -18.55 6.48 -7.55
N SER A 47 -18.27 7.13 -8.70
CA SER A 47 -17.35 6.60 -9.70
C SER A 47 -15.90 6.57 -9.19
N PHE A 48 -15.51 7.52 -8.34
CA PHE A 48 -14.20 7.49 -7.68
C PHE A 48 -14.09 6.34 -6.67
N GLU A 49 -15.14 6.10 -5.88
CA GLU A 49 -15.15 4.96 -4.95
C GLU A 49 -15.05 3.62 -5.69
N VAL A 50 -15.81 3.45 -6.78
CA VAL A 50 -15.70 2.28 -7.67
C VAL A 50 -14.30 2.16 -8.27
N PHE A 51 -13.70 3.26 -8.74
CA PHE A 51 -12.32 3.22 -9.22
C PHE A 51 -11.34 2.77 -8.14
N THR A 52 -11.46 3.30 -6.92
CA THR A 52 -10.54 2.93 -5.83
C THR A 52 -10.75 1.50 -5.31
N SER A 53 -11.95 0.92 -5.46
CA SER A 53 -12.19 -0.46 -5.02
C SER A 53 -11.35 -1.46 -5.80
N TYR A 54 -11.07 -1.20 -7.07
CA TYR A 54 -10.14 -2.00 -7.89
C TYR A 54 -8.67 -1.91 -7.45
N LEU A 55 -8.32 -1.02 -6.51
CA LEU A 55 -6.97 -0.91 -5.96
C LEU A 55 -6.85 -1.54 -4.57
N MET A 56 -7.96 -1.74 -3.87
CA MET A 56 -8.03 -2.27 -2.50
C MET A 56 -8.29 -3.77 -2.52
N LEU A 57 -7.83 -4.50 -1.51
CA LEU A 57 -8.06 -5.94 -1.41
C LEU A 57 -9.46 -6.20 -0.83
N PRO A 58 -10.42 -6.77 -1.59
CA PRO A 58 -11.73 -7.10 -1.05
C PRO A 58 -11.64 -8.29 -0.09
N SER A 59 -12.49 -8.35 0.93
CA SER A 59 -12.65 -9.53 1.79
C SER A 59 -13.39 -10.68 1.11
N SER A 60 -14.25 -10.38 0.14
CA SER A 60 -14.99 -11.39 -0.64
C SER A 60 -14.07 -12.12 -1.63
N VAL A 61 -14.09 -13.46 -1.56
CA VAL A 61 -13.36 -14.33 -2.49
C VAL A 61 -13.86 -14.16 -3.93
N ASP A 62 -15.17 -14.02 -4.13
CA ASP A 62 -15.74 -13.84 -5.47
C ASP A 62 -15.24 -12.56 -6.13
N THR A 63 -15.18 -11.46 -5.37
CA THR A 63 -14.62 -10.20 -5.87
C THR A 63 -13.12 -10.32 -6.13
N LEU A 64 -12.38 -10.99 -5.24
CA LEU A 64 -10.96 -11.24 -5.40
C LEU A 64 -10.63 -12.02 -6.68
N LEU A 65 -11.46 -13.02 -7.04
CA LEU A 65 -11.27 -13.80 -8.28
C LEU A 65 -11.35 -12.92 -9.55
N THR A 66 -12.13 -11.84 -9.49
CA THR A 66 -12.23 -10.88 -10.60
C THR A 66 -11.16 -9.78 -10.55
N GLN A 67 -10.49 -9.61 -9.41
CA GLN A 67 -9.51 -8.55 -9.16
C GLN A 67 -8.22 -9.09 -8.52
N PRO A 68 -7.55 -10.12 -9.08
CA PRO A 68 -6.44 -10.81 -8.41
C PRO A 68 -5.22 -9.92 -8.14
N TRP A 69 -5.05 -8.82 -8.89
CA TRP A 69 -3.99 -7.85 -8.67
C TRP A 69 -4.10 -7.12 -7.33
N THR A 70 -5.29 -7.09 -6.71
CA THR A 70 -5.51 -6.40 -5.44
C THR A 70 -4.71 -6.99 -4.30
N ILE A 71 -4.21 -8.23 -4.43
CA ILE A 71 -3.29 -8.83 -3.45
C ILE A 71 -1.97 -8.06 -3.36
N ILE A 72 -1.60 -7.31 -4.40
CA ILE A 72 -0.41 -6.44 -4.44
C ILE A 72 -0.78 -4.96 -4.35
N THR A 73 -1.74 -4.50 -5.16
CA THR A 73 -2.00 -3.05 -5.26
C THR A 73 -2.45 -2.43 -3.94
N TYR A 74 -3.11 -3.21 -3.08
CA TYR A 74 -3.68 -2.68 -1.84
C TYR A 74 -2.62 -2.08 -0.91
N PHE A 75 -1.42 -2.67 -0.83
CA PHE A 75 -0.40 -2.20 0.11
C PHE A 75 0.39 -0.98 -0.41
N PHE A 76 0.16 -0.59 -1.66
CA PHE A 76 0.61 0.72 -2.18
C PHE A 76 -0.47 1.79 -2.11
N PHE A 77 -1.73 1.38 -1.95
CA PHE A 77 -2.87 2.28 -1.93
C PHE A 77 -3.14 2.80 -0.52
N HIS A 78 -3.29 4.13 -0.38
CA HIS A 78 -3.56 4.77 0.90
C HIS A 78 -4.71 5.76 0.78
N LYS A 79 -5.66 5.68 1.71
CA LYS A 79 -6.66 6.73 1.95
C LYS A 79 -6.27 7.47 3.23
N GLY A 80 -6.18 8.80 3.13
CA GLY A 80 -5.86 9.70 4.25
C GLY A 80 -4.37 9.99 4.44
N PHE A 81 -4.06 11.26 4.71
CA PHE A 81 -2.69 11.75 4.87
C PHE A 81 -1.96 11.11 6.06
N MET A 82 -2.60 11.06 7.23
CA MET A 82 -1.97 10.47 8.43
C MET A 82 -1.66 8.99 8.25
N HIS A 83 -2.48 8.26 7.49
CA HIS A 83 -2.27 6.84 7.23
C HIS A 83 -0.98 6.60 6.44
N ILE A 84 -0.76 7.32 5.33
CA ILE A 84 0.48 7.20 4.57
C ILE A 84 1.68 7.77 5.36
N LEU A 85 1.51 8.89 6.07
CA LEU A 85 2.59 9.53 6.82
C LEU A 85 3.24 8.56 7.80
N PHE A 86 2.45 7.89 8.65
CA PHE A 86 3.01 6.98 9.64
C PHE A 86 3.58 5.69 9.04
N ASN A 87 2.96 5.15 7.98
CA ASN A 87 3.54 4.02 7.25
C ASN A 87 4.93 4.37 6.71
N MET A 88 5.09 5.56 6.12
CA MET A 88 6.37 5.97 5.53
C MET A 88 7.40 6.38 6.60
N LEU A 89 6.98 6.92 7.75
CA LEU A 89 7.88 7.19 8.87
C LEU A 89 8.45 5.89 9.46
N TYR A 90 7.60 4.89 9.72
CA TYR A 90 8.08 3.59 10.18
C TYR A 90 8.94 2.90 9.13
N MET A 91 8.53 2.94 7.86
CA MET A 91 9.35 2.43 6.77
C MET A 91 10.73 3.09 6.74
N TYR A 92 10.80 4.41 6.89
CA TYR A 92 12.06 5.14 6.89
C TYR A 92 12.98 4.74 8.05
N TRP A 93 12.46 4.70 9.29
CA TRP A 93 13.29 4.38 10.46
C TRP A 93 13.73 2.92 10.48
N PHE A 94 12.78 1.99 10.42
CA PHE A 94 13.07 0.57 10.53
C PHE A 94 13.65 0.00 9.24
N GLY A 95 13.16 0.46 8.08
CA GLY A 95 13.72 0.05 6.80
C GLY A 95 15.16 0.49 6.60
N ARG A 96 15.60 1.61 7.20
CA ARG A 96 17.02 1.99 7.21
C ARG A 96 17.85 0.97 7.97
N ILE A 97 17.44 0.64 9.19
CA ILE A 97 18.09 -0.38 10.04
C ILE A 97 18.17 -1.70 9.26
N ILE A 98 17.05 -2.22 8.78
CA ILE A 98 17.01 -3.48 8.02
C ILE A 98 17.89 -3.42 6.77
N SER A 99 17.91 -2.30 6.04
CA SER A 99 18.74 -2.17 4.85
C SER A 99 20.24 -2.15 5.16
N GLU A 100 20.64 -1.59 6.30
CA GLU A 100 22.03 -1.53 6.76
C GLU A 100 22.53 -2.90 7.25
N TYR A 101 21.68 -3.68 7.94
CA TYR A 101 22.05 -4.99 8.48
C TYR A 101 21.84 -6.16 7.50
N LEU A 102 20.75 -6.16 6.72
CA LEU A 102 20.34 -7.28 5.87
C LEU A 102 20.45 -6.97 4.36
N GLY A 103 20.68 -5.70 4.00
CA GLY A 103 20.78 -5.26 2.62
C GLY A 103 19.42 -4.95 1.96
N GLN A 104 19.49 -4.21 0.86
CA GLN A 104 18.34 -3.69 0.12
C GLN A 104 17.40 -4.79 -0.41
N ASN A 105 17.95 -5.93 -0.85
CA ASN A 105 17.15 -7.05 -1.38
C ASN A 105 16.28 -7.71 -0.31
N LYS A 106 16.80 -7.82 0.92
CA LYS A 106 16.04 -8.40 2.04
C LYS A 106 14.96 -7.46 2.53
N LEU A 107 15.23 -6.14 2.54
CA LEU A 107 14.22 -5.13 2.80
C LEU A 107 13.04 -5.26 1.81
N LEU A 108 13.32 -5.37 0.51
CA LEU A 108 12.27 -5.54 -0.50
C LEU A 108 11.45 -6.82 -0.25
N GLY A 109 12.14 -7.94 0.01
CA GLY A 109 11.51 -9.21 0.30
C GLY A 109 10.59 -9.14 1.51
N LEU A 110 11.06 -8.55 2.62
CA LEU A 110 10.25 -8.37 3.84
C LEU A 110 9.02 -7.51 3.58
N TYR A 111 9.17 -6.40 2.84
CA TYR A 111 8.05 -5.53 2.50
C TYR A 111 6.98 -6.26 1.68
N VAL A 112 7.39 -6.96 0.61
CA VAL A 112 6.47 -7.64 -0.32
C VAL A 112 5.82 -8.86 0.33
N TRP A 113 6.61 -9.74 0.96
CA TRP A 113 6.06 -10.92 1.62
C TRP A 113 5.25 -10.58 2.87
N GLY A 114 5.62 -9.53 3.59
CA GLY A 114 4.83 -8.99 4.70
C GLY A 114 3.48 -8.45 4.22
N GLY A 115 3.46 -7.71 3.11
CA GLY A 115 2.23 -7.27 2.45
C GLY A 115 1.34 -8.46 2.06
N ILE A 116 1.88 -9.40 1.28
CA ILE A 116 1.11 -10.59 0.85
C ILE A 116 0.61 -11.40 2.06
N GLY A 117 1.46 -11.63 3.06
CA GLY A 117 1.10 -12.33 4.29
C GLY A 117 -0.02 -11.64 5.06
N GLY A 118 0.05 -10.31 5.20
CA GLY A 118 -1.01 -9.52 5.81
C GLY A 118 -2.33 -9.61 5.05
N GLY A 119 -2.29 -9.56 3.72
CA GLY A 119 -3.46 -9.75 2.86
C GLY A 119 -4.08 -11.14 2.99
N ILE A 120 -3.25 -12.19 3.03
CA ILE A 120 -3.72 -13.57 3.24
C ILE A 120 -4.37 -13.71 4.62
N LEU A 121 -3.74 -13.20 5.68
CA LEU A 121 -4.31 -13.23 7.02
C LEU A 121 -5.63 -12.47 7.11
N TYR A 122 -5.74 -11.33 6.43
CA TYR A 122 -6.99 -10.59 6.29
C TYR A 122 -8.09 -11.43 5.63
N LEU A 123 -7.79 -12.07 4.49
CA LEU A 123 -8.76 -12.94 3.79
C LEU A 123 -9.18 -14.12 4.67
N LEU A 124 -8.24 -14.77 5.33
CA LEU A 124 -8.53 -15.89 6.23
C LEU A 124 -9.41 -15.43 7.41
N ALA A 125 -9.08 -14.30 8.03
CA ALA A 125 -9.86 -13.76 9.13
C ALA A 125 -11.31 -13.49 8.71
N TYR A 126 -11.52 -12.81 7.59
CA TYR A 126 -12.86 -12.43 7.13
C TYR A 126 -13.70 -13.63 6.66
N ASN A 127 -13.09 -14.67 6.10
CA ASN A 127 -13.83 -15.80 5.53
C ASN A 127 -13.99 -16.99 6.49
N PHE A 128 -13.20 -17.08 7.58
CA PHE A 128 -13.27 -18.21 8.51
C PHE A 128 -13.71 -17.84 9.94
N LEU A 129 -13.62 -16.58 10.36
CA LEU A 129 -14.06 -16.19 11.70
C LEU A 129 -15.53 -15.73 11.67
N PRO A 130 -16.43 -16.34 12.48
CA PRO A 130 -17.85 -15.98 12.49
C PRO A 130 -18.14 -14.50 12.77
N TYR A 131 -17.23 -13.82 13.50
CA TYR A 131 -17.35 -12.40 13.80
C TYR A 131 -17.44 -11.50 12.55
N PHE A 132 -16.82 -11.91 11.44
CA PHE A 132 -16.73 -11.11 10.21
C PHE A 132 -17.76 -11.51 9.14
N GLU A 133 -18.63 -12.49 9.37
CA GLU A 133 -19.53 -13.07 8.37
C GLU A 133 -20.39 -12.00 7.66
N HIS A 134 -20.94 -11.04 8.41
CA HIS A 134 -21.76 -9.96 7.85
C HIS A 134 -20.95 -8.83 7.18
N GLN A 135 -19.62 -8.90 7.19
CA GLN A 135 -18.72 -7.84 6.68
C GLN A 135 -17.94 -8.28 5.43
N VAL A 136 -18.05 -9.54 5.01
CA VAL A 136 -17.32 -10.11 3.85
C VAL A 136 -17.65 -9.39 2.54
N GLY A 137 -18.88 -8.90 2.36
CA GLY A 137 -19.29 -8.21 1.13
C GLY A 137 -18.88 -6.73 1.04
N GLY A 138 -18.45 -6.12 2.14
CA GLY A 138 -18.28 -4.67 2.23
C GLY A 138 -16.93 -4.19 2.77
N SER A 139 -16.05 -5.09 3.18
CA SER A 139 -14.74 -4.73 3.72
C SER A 139 -13.66 -4.72 2.63
N TYR A 140 -12.77 -3.74 2.74
CA TYR A 140 -11.65 -3.53 1.85
C TYR A 140 -10.41 -3.23 2.68
N LEU A 141 -9.32 -3.95 2.40
CA LEU A 141 -8.01 -3.70 2.99
C LEU A 141 -7.19 -2.77 2.09
N LEU A 142 -6.48 -1.81 2.70
CA LEU A 142 -5.58 -0.88 2.03
C LEU A 142 -4.43 -0.47 2.97
N GLY A 143 -3.30 -0.10 2.38
CA GLY A 143 -2.15 0.49 3.08
C GLY A 143 -0.96 -0.45 3.24
N ALA A 144 0.22 0.16 3.36
CA ALA A 144 1.51 -0.52 3.43
C ALA A 144 1.76 -1.30 4.74
N SER A 145 0.82 -1.27 5.68
CA SER A 145 1.01 -1.71 7.07
C SER A 145 1.47 -3.16 7.20
N GLY A 146 0.96 -4.09 6.37
CA GLY A 146 1.43 -5.48 6.36
C GLY A 146 2.92 -5.61 6.06
N GLY A 147 3.41 -4.84 5.07
CA GLY A 147 4.83 -4.82 4.71
C GLY A 147 5.68 -4.07 5.73
N VAL A 148 5.17 -2.96 6.28
CA VAL A 148 5.87 -2.15 7.29
C VAL A 148 6.02 -2.92 8.60
N VAL A 149 4.98 -3.61 9.06
CA VAL A 149 5.04 -4.42 10.30
C VAL A 149 5.98 -5.60 10.16
N ALA A 150 6.12 -6.19 8.96
CA ALA A 150 7.11 -7.26 8.75
C ALA A 150 8.57 -6.78 8.84
N ILE A 151 8.80 -5.48 8.80
CA ILE A 151 10.13 -4.84 8.90
C ILE A 151 10.44 -4.40 10.35
N VAL A 152 9.40 -4.17 11.17
CA VAL A 152 9.49 -3.77 12.60
C VAL A 152 9.72 -4.99 13.48
#